data_AF-A0A2V9RWF4-F1
#
_entry.id   AF-A0A2V9RWF4-F1
#
_cell.length_a   1.000
_cell.length_b   1.000
_cell.length_c   1.000
_cell.angle_alpha   90.00
_cell.angle_beta   90.00
_cell.angle_gamma   90.00
#
_symmetry.space_group_name_H-M   'P 1'
#
loop_
_entity.id
_entity.type
_entity.pdbx_description
1 polymer ?
#
loop_
_entity_poly.entity_id
_entity_poly.type
_entity_poly.pdbx_seq_one_letter_code
_entity_poly.pdbx_strand_id
1 'polypeptide(L)'
;MVLMLAHFAAAQTPFDVSNPKQQKWPQAEAERIYFSTARDLAAEFKLTQLPRARFKLVLGADQNSVDMNTRELRLKQWDRYLYAEGVLRLSFDQILSSDAKMRLARRVVAESDATVHWYDTSSTSLDPWYEDPPAEHGWASPRPR
;
A
#
# COMPACT_ATOMS: atom_id res chain seq x y z
N MET A 1 31.11 50.25 15.63
CA MET A 1 29.90 49.41 15.72
C MET A 1 30.25 48.03 15.20
N VAL A 2 30.30 47.02 16.06
CA VAL A 2 30.54 45.63 15.64
C VAL A 2 29.18 44.96 15.46
N LEU A 3 28.83 44.60 14.23
CA LEU A 3 27.63 43.82 13.93
C LEU A 3 27.88 42.36 14.39
N MET A 4 27.27 41.97 15.50
CA MET A 4 27.16 40.56 15.90
C MET A 4 26.16 39.89 14.97
N LEU A 5 26.65 39.16 13.96
CA LEU A 5 25.83 38.23 13.18
C LEU A 5 25.49 37.03 14.06
N ALA A 6 24.27 37.03 14.61
CA ALA A 6 23.70 35.88 15.29
C ALA A 6 23.61 34.70 14.31
N HIS A 7 24.55 33.75 14.44
CA HIS A 7 24.47 32.47 13.78
C HIS A 7 23.34 31.67 14.43
N PHE A 8 22.17 31.62 13.80
CA PHE A 8 21.18 30.61 14.10
C PHE A 8 21.76 29.26 13.66
N ALA A 9 22.27 28.49 14.61
CA ALA A 9 22.59 27.09 14.41
C ALA A 9 21.28 26.36 14.12
N ALA A 10 20.90 26.23 12.85
CA ALA A 10 19.85 25.33 12.44
C ALA A 10 20.36 23.90 12.70
N ALA A 11 19.87 23.27 13.76
CA ALA A 11 20.10 21.86 14.00
C ALA A 11 19.62 21.08 12.78
N GLN A 12 20.53 20.35 12.12
CA GLN A 12 20.24 19.60 10.91
C GLN A 12 19.41 18.36 11.26
N THR A 13 18.09 18.46 11.11
CA THR A 13 17.19 17.31 11.17
C THR A 13 17.47 16.36 10.01
N PRO A 14 17.18 15.05 10.14
CA PRO A 14 17.39 14.08 9.04
C PRO A 14 16.39 14.22 7.88
N PHE A 15 15.48 15.20 7.98
CA PHE A 15 14.43 15.56 7.03
C PHE A 15 14.28 17.09 7.02
N ASP A 16 13.70 17.65 5.96
CA ASP A 16 13.46 19.09 5.89
C ASP A 16 12.22 19.50 6.68
N VAL A 17 12.19 20.73 7.21
CA VAL A 17 11.04 21.24 7.98
C VAL A 17 10.58 22.58 7.43
N SER A 18 9.28 22.71 7.20
CA SER A 18 8.58 23.95 6.90
C SER A 18 7.50 24.17 7.96
N ASN A 19 7.57 25.28 8.68
CA ASN A 19 6.62 25.62 9.75
C ASN A 19 6.04 27.03 9.55
N PRO A 20 5.27 27.27 8.46
CA PRO A 20 4.79 28.60 8.10
C PRO A 20 3.84 29.21 9.15
N LYS A 21 3.10 28.38 9.88
CA LYS A 21 2.18 28.83 10.95
C LYS A 21 2.87 28.93 12.33
N GLN A 22 4.20 28.81 12.39
CA GLN A 22 5.02 28.94 13.60
C GLN A 22 4.49 28.14 14.79
N GLN A 23 4.00 26.93 14.54
CA GLN A 23 3.51 26.06 15.60
C GLN A 23 4.65 25.58 16.49
N LYS A 24 4.32 25.14 17.71
CA LYS A 24 5.28 24.48 18.59
C LYS A 24 5.92 23.30 17.86
N TRP A 25 7.24 23.35 17.70
CA TRP A 25 8.02 22.36 16.97
C TRP A 25 8.83 21.49 17.95
N PRO A 26 8.40 20.24 18.22
CA PRO A 26 9.10 19.34 19.14
C PRO A 26 10.19 18.55 18.40
N GLN A 27 11.23 19.24 17.95
CA GLN A 27 12.31 18.68 17.13
C GLN A 27 12.89 17.36 17.68
N ALA A 28 13.27 17.34 18.96
CA ALA A 28 13.89 16.17 19.58
C ALA A 28 12.95 14.94 19.64
N GLU A 29 11.64 15.17 19.76
CA GLU A 29 10.64 14.09 19.69
C GLU A 29 10.53 13.56 18.25
N ALA A 30 10.47 14.47 17.27
CA ALA A 30 10.38 14.11 15.86
C ALA A 30 11.59 13.30 15.37
N GLU A 31 12.80 13.68 15.79
CA GLU A 31 14.03 12.93 15.48
C GLU A 31 14.02 11.54 16.13
N ARG A 32 13.61 11.45 17.41
CA ARG A 32 13.52 10.17 18.12
C ARG A 32 12.54 9.23 17.44
N ILE A 33 11.36 9.72 17.07
CA ILE A 33 10.36 8.92 16.35
C ILE A 33 10.93 8.49 15.00
N TYR A 34 11.56 9.40 14.24
CA TYR A 34 12.18 9.07 12.95
C TYR A 34 13.18 7.91 13.06
N PHE A 35 14.12 7.98 14.00
CA PHE A 35 15.11 6.93 14.18
C PHE A 35 14.53 5.63 14.76
N SER A 36 13.54 5.71 15.65
CA SER A 36 12.84 4.52 16.16
C SER A 36 12.14 3.79 15.03
N THR A 37 11.36 4.51 14.23
CA THR A 37 10.67 3.96 13.06
C THR A 37 11.63 3.28 12.08
N ALA A 38 12.78 3.90 11.79
CA ALA A 38 13.79 3.29 10.92
C ALA A 38 14.36 1.99 11.50
N ARG A 39 14.62 1.94 12.82
CA ARG A 39 15.11 0.74 13.51
C ARG A 39 14.06 -0.37 13.53
N ASP A 40 12.81 -0.02 13.83
CA ASP A 40 11.71 -0.98 13.93
C ASP A 40 11.42 -1.59 12.56
N LEU A 41 11.41 -0.79 11.48
CA LEU A 41 11.33 -1.31 10.10
C LEU A 41 12.50 -2.22 9.73
N ALA A 42 13.72 -1.83 10.09
CA ALA A 42 14.89 -2.66 9.79
C ALA A 42 14.82 -4.02 10.51
N ALA A 43 14.33 -4.05 11.75
CA ALA A 43 14.13 -5.28 12.51
C ALA A 43 13.01 -6.15 11.90
N GLU A 44 11.84 -5.56 11.64
CA GLU A 44 10.66 -6.25 11.10
C GLU A 44 10.97 -6.93 9.76
N PHE A 45 11.64 -6.22 8.85
CA PHE A 45 11.95 -6.70 7.50
C PHE A 45 13.36 -7.30 7.37
N LYS A 46 14.07 -7.47 8.50
CA LYS A 46 15.46 -8.02 8.56
C LYS A 46 16.42 -7.33 7.58
N LEU A 47 16.32 -5.99 7.50
CA LEU A 47 17.12 -5.18 6.59
C LEU A 47 18.57 -5.07 7.10
N THR A 48 19.52 -5.09 6.16
CA THR A 48 20.95 -4.89 6.46
C THR A 48 21.30 -3.42 6.70
N GLN A 49 20.45 -2.50 6.26
CA GLN A 49 20.64 -1.05 6.42
C GLN A 49 19.36 -0.42 6.98
N LEU A 50 19.53 0.64 7.78
CA LEU A 50 18.38 1.41 8.27
C LEU A 50 17.75 2.19 7.10
N PRO A 51 16.44 2.01 6.84
CA PRO A 51 15.74 2.81 5.85
C PRO A 51 15.73 4.27 6.28
N ARG A 52 16.25 5.16 5.43
CA ARG A 52 16.27 6.61 5.68
C ARG A 52 15.34 7.30 4.70
N ALA A 53 14.12 7.58 5.15
CA ALA A 53 13.19 8.36 4.35
C ALA A 53 13.70 9.79 4.22
N ARG A 54 13.96 10.23 2.99
CA ARG A 54 14.11 11.65 2.66
C ARG A 54 12.71 12.23 2.48
N PHE A 55 12.35 13.28 3.20
CA PHE A 55 11.06 13.93 3.05
C PHE A 55 11.11 15.33 3.64
N LYS A 56 10.06 16.11 3.35
CA LYS A 56 9.82 17.41 3.97
C LYS A 56 8.60 17.35 4.88
N LEU A 57 8.76 17.73 6.14
CA LEU A 57 7.67 17.93 7.08
C LEU A 57 7.11 19.34 6.92
N VAL A 58 5.80 19.46 6.66
CA VAL A 58 5.07 20.72 6.65
C VAL A 58 4.16 20.76 7.87
N LEU A 59 4.55 21.55 8.88
CA LEU A 59 3.79 21.74 10.11
C LEU A 59 2.91 22.99 10.02
N GLY A 60 1.64 22.86 10.37
CA GLY A 60 0.64 23.89 10.14
C GLY A 60 0.05 23.86 8.73
N ALA A 61 -0.01 22.69 8.09
CA ALA A 61 -0.75 22.51 6.85
C ALA A 61 -2.27 22.71 7.03
N ASP A 62 -3.03 22.76 5.95
CA ASP A 62 -4.49 22.88 6.03
C ASP A 62 -5.17 21.54 6.35
N GLN A 63 -4.56 20.44 5.91
CA GLN A 63 -4.99 19.07 6.19
C GLN A 63 -3.80 18.16 6.48
N ASN A 64 -4.06 17.07 7.22
CA ASN A 64 -3.09 16.00 7.43
C ASN A 64 -3.02 15.13 6.17
N SER A 65 -1.82 14.92 5.62
CA SER A 65 -1.65 14.06 4.45
C SER A 65 -0.20 13.62 4.28
N VAL A 66 0.00 12.49 3.61
CA VAL A 66 1.31 12.06 3.10
C VAL A 66 1.24 12.04 1.59
N ASP A 67 2.04 12.89 0.94
CA ASP A 67 2.21 12.87 -0.50
C ASP A 67 3.47 12.06 -0.85
N MET A 68 3.25 10.87 -1.41
CA MET A 68 4.33 9.95 -1.78
C MET A 68 5.13 10.43 -3.00
N ASN A 69 4.52 11.25 -3.87
CA ASN A 69 5.17 11.75 -5.08
C ASN A 69 6.14 12.88 -4.76
N THR A 70 5.68 13.87 -3.98
CA THR A 70 6.53 15.00 -3.55
C THR A 70 7.35 14.69 -2.30
N ARG A 71 7.09 13.55 -1.66
CA ARG A 71 7.68 13.14 -0.38
C ARG A 71 7.47 14.20 0.70
N GLU A 72 6.24 14.70 0.80
CA GLU A 72 5.83 15.66 1.82
C GLU A 72 4.94 14.97 2.87
N LEU A 73 5.31 15.14 4.15
CA LEU A 73 4.47 14.82 5.29
C LEU A 73 3.84 16.12 5.80
N ARG A 74 2.53 16.26 5.64
CA ARG A 74 1.78 17.46 6.03
C ARG A 74 0.98 17.20 7.28
N LEU A 75 1.17 18.03 8.30
CA LEU A 75 0.46 17.97 9.57
C LEU A 75 -0.22 19.32 9.85
N LYS A 76 -1.53 19.30 10.12
CA LYS A 76 -2.30 20.48 10.53
C LYS A 76 -1.85 20.99 11.90
N GLN A 77 -1.53 20.07 12.80
CA GLN A 77 -0.93 20.32 14.11
C GLN A 77 0.03 19.18 14.44
N TRP A 78 0.94 19.38 15.39
CA TRP A 78 1.81 18.29 15.82
C TRP A 78 0.98 17.13 16.38
N ASP A 79 1.10 15.98 15.76
CA ASP A 79 0.51 14.72 16.18
C ASP A 79 1.58 13.62 16.00
N ARG A 80 2.02 13.04 17.11
CA ARG A 80 3.10 12.06 17.12
C ARG A 80 2.75 10.77 16.36
N TYR A 81 1.48 10.37 16.33
CA TYR A 81 1.05 9.14 15.69
C TYR A 81 0.94 9.32 14.19
N LEU A 82 0.33 10.41 13.74
CA LEU A 82 0.28 10.75 12.31
C LEU A 82 1.68 11.01 11.75
N TYR A 83 2.56 11.63 12.55
CA TYR A 83 3.96 11.78 12.18
C TYR A 83 4.65 10.43 12.02
N ALA A 84 4.54 9.53 13.00
CA ALA A 84 5.12 8.19 12.94
C ALA A 84 4.60 7.36 11.76
N GLU A 85 3.28 7.35 11.53
CA GLU A 85 2.65 6.69 10.38
C GLU A 85 3.18 7.25 9.06
N GLY A 86 3.30 8.57 8.96
CA GLY A 86 3.83 9.22 7.75
C GLY A 86 5.28 8.85 7.48
N VAL A 87 6.14 8.83 8.51
CA VAL A 87 7.53 8.38 8.39
C VAL A 87 7.59 6.92 7.95
N LEU A 88 6.75 6.03 8.52
CA LEU A 88 6.64 4.63 8.10
C LEU A 88 6.31 4.53 6.61
N ARG A 89 5.24 5.19 6.18
CA ARG A 89 4.76 5.21 4.79
C ARG A 89 5.84 5.65 3.82
N LEU A 90 6.53 6.75 4.13
CA LEU A 90 7.61 7.30 3.31
C LEU A 90 8.87 6.43 3.29
N SER A 91 9.04 5.56 4.29
CA SER A 91 10.18 4.65 4.42
C SER A 91 10.00 3.35 3.63
N PHE A 92 8.78 2.92 3.33
CA PHE A 92 8.52 1.66 2.59
C PHE A 92 9.20 1.60 1.22
N ASP A 93 9.38 2.74 0.55
CA ASP A 93 10.10 2.79 -0.72
C ASP A 93 11.58 2.39 -0.62
N GLN A 94 12.17 2.46 0.57
CA GLN A 94 13.55 2.08 0.82
C GLN A 94 13.69 0.58 1.16
N ILE A 95 12.59 -0.13 1.38
CA ILE A 95 12.60 -1.55 1.78
C ILE A 95 12.81 -2.45 0.56
N LEU A 96 12.12 -2.16 -0.53
CA LEU A 96 12.22 -2.92 -1.78
C LEU A 96 12.68 -2.02 -2.90
N SER A 97 13.71 -2.45 -3.63
CA SER A 97 14.10 -1.80 -4.88
C SER A 97 12.95 -1.86 -5.90
N SER A 98 12.89 -0.90 -6.82
CA SER A 98 11.90 -0.88 -7.90
C SER A 98 11.87 -2.20 -8.69
N ASP A 99 13.04 -2.79 -8.93
CA ASP A 99 13.15 -4.09 -9.60
C ASP A 99 12.55 -5.22 -8.76
N ALA A 100 12.79 -5.24 -7.45
CA ALA A 100 12.19 -6.22 -6.55
C ALA A 100 10.66 -6.08 -6.53
N LYS A 101 10.14 -4.86 -6.45
CA LYS A 101 8.70 -4.56 -6.54
C LYS A 101 8.11 -5.08 -7.85
N MET A 102 8.76 -4.81 -8.99
CA MET A 102 8.30 -5.27 -10.31
C MET A 102 8.35 -6.78 -10.47
N ARG A 103 9.41 -7.44 -9.96
CA ARG A 103 9.50 -8.91 -9.98
C ARG A 103 8.36 -9.56 -9.17
N LEU A 104 8.03 -9.01 -8.01
CA LEU A 104 6.90 -9.47 -7.20
C LEU A 104 5.57 -9.24 -7.92
N ALA A 105 5.37 -8.06 -8.50
CA ALA A 105 4.16 -7.75 -9.26
C ALA A 105 3.93 -8.73 -10.42
N ARG A 106 4.98 -9.01 -11.23
CA ARG A 106 4.90 -9.99 -12.32
C ARG A 106 4.56 -11.40 -11.83
N ARG A 107 5.13 -11.82 -10.69
CA ARG A 107 4.82 -13.11 -10.10
C ARG A 107 3.34 -13.21 -9.71
N VAL A 108 2.83 -12.20 -9.01
CA VAL A 108 1.42 -12.15 -8.58
C VAL A 108 0.47 -12.21 -9.78
N VAL A 109 0.79 -11.48 -10.86
CA VAL A 109 0.00 -11.55 -12.11
C VAL A 109 0.04 -12.95 -12.71
N ALA A 110 1.23 -13.55 -12.84
CA ALA A 110 1.37 -14.91 -13.37
C ALA A 110 0.63 -15.98 -12.53
N GLU A 111 0.63 -15.84 -11.20
CA GLU A 111 -0.11 -16.72 -10.29
C GLU A 111 -1.64 -16.54 -10.45
N SER A 112 -2.11 -15.30 -10.62
CA SER A 112 -3.52 -15.02 -10.89
C SER A 112 -3.99 -15.66 -12.21
N ASP A 113 -3.18 -15.54 -13.26
CA ASP A 113 -3.50 -16.10 -14.58
C ASP A 113 -3.48 -17.64 -14.60
N ALA A 114 -2.74 -18.26 -13.68
CA ALA A 114 -2.63 -19.72 -13.55
C ALA A 114 -3.81 -20.37 -12.82
N THR A 115 -4.73 -19.59 -12.23
CA THR A 115 -5.91 -20.12 -11.53
C THR A 115 -6.97 -20.57 -12.54
N VAL A 116 -6.88 -21.81 -13.01
CA VAL A 116 -7.91 -22.43 -13.86
C VAL A 116 -9.19 -22.67 -13.03
N HIS A 117 -10.29 -22.02 -13.42
CA HIS A 117 -11.61 -22.30 -12.87
C HIS A 117 -12.08 -23.70 -13.30
N TRP A 118 -12.10 -24.64 -12.35
CA TRP A 118 -12.45 -26.06 -12.58
C TRP A 118 -13.96 -26.33 -12.73
N TYR A 119 -14.82 -25.31 -12.76
CA TYR A 119 -16.29 -25.50 -12.76
C TYR A 119 -16.94 -25.72 -14.14
N ASP A 120 -16.18 -26.10 -15.17
CA ASP A 120 -16.74 -26.36 -16.51
C ASP A 120 -16.41 -27.75 -17.06
N THR A 121 -16.48 -28.79 -16.23
CA THR A 121 -16.41 -30.19 -16.71
C THR A 121 -17.36 -31.13 -15.98
N SER A 122 -18.54 -30.61 -15.62
CA SER A 122 -19.65 -31.41 -15.07
C SER A 122 -20.93 -31.23 -15.89
N SER A 123 -20.81 -31.16 -17.22
CA SER A 123 -21.97 -31.22 -18.10
C SER A 123 -21.58 -31.91 -19.40
N THR A 124 -22.34 -32.94 -19.75
CA THR A 124 -22.12 -33.86 -20.87
C THR A 124 -21.29 -35.12 -20.54
N SER A 125 -21.72 -35.87 -19.53
CA SER A 125 -21.82 -37.33 -19.74
C SER A 125 -23.17 -37.59 -20.41
N LEU A 126 -23.17 -37.62 -21.75
CA LEU A 126 -24.26 -38.26 -22.49
C LEU A 126 -24.19 -39.76 -22.16
N ASP A 127 -25.21 -40.27 -21.47
CA ASP A 127 -25.37 -41.69 -21.22
C ASP A 127 -25.42 -42.46 -22.56
N PRO A 128 -24.73 -43.60 -22.72
CA PRO A 128 -24.67 -44.34 -24.00
C PRO A 128 -25.98 -45.06 -24.40
N TRP A 129 -27.08 -44.89 -23.66
CA TRP A 129 -28.25 -45.78 -23.72
C TRP A 129 -29.57 -45.07 -24.03
N TYR A 130 -29.53 -43.92 -24.69
CA TYR A 130 -30.75 -43.32 -25.22
C TYR A 130 -30.99 -43.81 -26.67
N GLU A 131 -31.71 -44.91 -26.82
CA GLU A 131 -32.30 -45.29 -28.10
C GLU A 131 -33.52 -44.40 -28.37
N ASP A 132 -33.54 -43.73 -29.52
CA ASP A 132 -34.71 -42.98 -30.01
C ASP A 132 -35.94 -43.90 -30.11
N PRO A 133 -37.11 -43.51 -29.59
CA PRO A 133 -38.32 -44.29 -29.82
C PRO A 133 -38.77 -44.14 -31.28
N PRO A 134 -39.14 -45.24 -31.97
CA PRO A 134 -39.58 -45.17 -33.35
C PRO A 134 -40.95 -44.49 -33.46
N ALA A 135 -41.07 -43.61 -34.46
CA ALA A 135 -42.28 -42.87 -34.78
C ALA A 135 -43.44 -43.79 -35.25
N GLU A 136 -44.60 -43.58 -34.62
CA GLU A 136 -46.00 -43.76 -35.06
C GLU A 136 -46.43 -45.03 -35.83
N HIS A 137 -47.50 -45.69 -35.33
CA HIS A 137 -48.67 -46.08 -36.14
C HIS A 137 -49.92 -46.31 -35.25
N GLY A 138 -51.11 -45.93 -35.76
CA GLY A 138 -52.42 -45.76 -35.10
C GLY A 138 -52.95 -46.94 -34.25
N TRP A 139 -54.04 -46.82 -33.49
CA TRP A 139 -55.36 -46.30 -33.87
C TRP A 139 -56.23 -45.91 -32.65
N ALA A 140 -57.09 -44.91 -32.87
CA ALA A 140 -58.43 -44.62 -32.32
C ALA A 140 -58.89 -45.10 -30.92
N SER A 141 -59.37 -44.12 -30.13
CA SER A 141 -60.18 -44.25 -28.90
C SER A 141 -61.56 -44.91 -29.13
N PRO A 142 -62.32 -45.26 -28.06
CA PRO A 142 -63.22 -44.28 -27.43
C PRO A 142 -63.40 -44.40 -25.90
N ARG A 143 -63.77 -43.27 -25.27
CA ARG A 143 -64.16 -43.12 -23.85
C ARG A 143 -65.56 -43.73 -23.59
N PRO A 144 -65.87 -44.17 -22.35
CA PRO A 144 -67.24 -44.15 -21.84
C PRO A 144 -67.48 -42.95 -20.90
N ARG A 145 -68.77 -42.61 -20.77
CA ARG A 145 -69.38 -41.44 -20.13
C ARG A 145 -69.18 -41.37 -18.62
#